data_AF-A0A1Q8Z892-F1
#
_entry.id   AF-A0A1Q8Z892-F1
#
_cell.length_a   1.000
_cell.length_b   1.000
_cell.length_c   1.000
_cell.angle_alpha   90.00
_cell.angle_beta   90.00
_cell.angle_gamma   90.00
#
_symmetry.space_group_name_H-M   'P 1'
#
loop_
_entity.id
_entity.type
_entity.pdbx_description
1 polymer ?
#
loop_
_entity_poly.entity_id
_entity_poly.type
_entity_poly.pdbx_seq_one_letter_code
_entity_poly.pdbx_strand_id
1 'polypeptide(L)'
;MIGLAIIVLSSLVSFFCFIRVLIWMFQNDETTWGTVCLVLTFLSGLGPLIGYVLGWTLPREGQLRPTMGIWTLSIVVTIVGTILVIATSGAITTQ
;
A
#
# COMPACT_ATOMS: atom_id res chain seq x y z
N MET A 1 7.40 21.51 3.30
CA MET A 1 8.03 20.41 4.08
C MET A 1 7.03 19.43 4.69
N ILE A 2 5.92 19.89 5.30
CA ILE A 2 4.89 19.02 5.92
C ILE A 2 4.30 17.98 4.95
N GLY A 3 4.07 18.37 3.69
CA GLY A 3 3.58 17.45 2.65
C GLY A 3 4.46 16.24 2.36
N LEU A 4 5.79 16.41 2.37
CA LEU A 4 6.73 15.32 2.13
C LEU A 4 6.75 14.32 3.30
N ALA A 5 6.58 14.81 4.54
CA ALA A 5 6.54 13.95 5.72
C ALA A 5 5.36 12.97 5.69
N ILE A 6 4.18 13.42 5.23
CA ILE A 6 2.98 12.59 5.10
C ILE A 6 3.18 11.48 4.06
N ILE A 7 3.84 11.80 2.94
CA ILE A 7 4.13 10.83 1.88
C ILE A 7 5.09 9.76 2.40
N VAL A 8 6.19 10.14 3.05
CA VAL A 8 7.18 9.19 3.58
C VAL A 8 6.56 8.25 4.61
N LEU A 9 5.75 8.78 5.55
CA LEU A 9 5.06 7.96 6.54
C LEU A 9 4.05 7.01 5.90
N SER A 10 3.32 7.46 4.87
CA SER A 10 2.34 6.62 4.18
C SER A 10 3.00 5.50 3.35
N SER A 11 4.19 5.76 2.79
CA SER A 11 5.01 4.74 2.12
C SER A 11 5.45 3.64 3.09
N LEU A 12 5.89 4.00 4.30
CA LEU A 12 6.27 3.03 5.33
C LEU A 12 5.08 2.15 5.74
N VAL A 13 3.92 2.75 5.99
CA VAL A 13 2.71 2.02 6.37
C VAL A 13 2.28 1.06 5.25
N SER A 14 2.35 1.51 4.00
CA SER A 14 2.02 0.68 2.83
C SER A 14 2.99 -0.49 2.68
N PHE A 15 4.28 -0.29 2.96
CA PHE A 15 5.29 -1.35 2.96
C PHE A 15 5.04 -2.39 4.07
N PHE A 16 4.72 -1.95 5.29
CA PHE A 16 4.36 -2.86 6.39
C PHE A 16 3.09 -3.66 6.09
N CYS A 17 2.07 -3.04 5.48
CA CYS A 17 0.88 -3.74 5.02
C CYS A 17 1.21 -4.81 3.98
N PHE A 18 2.07 -4.49 3.01
CA PHE A 18 2.51 -5.43 1.99
C PHE A 18 3.22 -6.66 2.58
N ILE A 19 4.14 -6.46 3.53
CA ILE A 19 4.82 -7.56 4.23
C ILE A 19 3.81 -8.42 5.02
N ARG A 20 2.85 -7.81 5.72
CA ARG A 20 1.80 -8.56 6.43
C ARG A 20 0.97 -9.44 5.50
N VAL A 21 0.62 -8.95 4.31
CA VAL A 21 -0.11 -9.72 3.31
C VAL A 21 0.74 -10.89 2.80
N LEU A 22 2.03 -10.67 2.54
CA LEU A 22 2.96 -11.73 2.16
C LEU A 22 3.10 -12.82 3.22
N ILE A 23 3.27 -12.43 4.49
CA ILE A 23 3.37 -13.39 5.61
C ILE A 23 2.10 -14.25 5.68
N TRP A 24 0.92 -13.64 5.55
CA TRP A 24 -0.32 -14.37 5.57
C TRP A 24 -0.45 -15.35 4.38
N MET A 25 -0.02 -14.96 3.17
CA MET A 25 -0.01 -15.87 2.02
C MET A 25 0.93 -17.07 2.25
N PHE A 26 2.09 -16.85 2.85
CA PHE A 26 3.00 -17.94 3.21
C PHE A 26 2.44 -18.86 4.31
N GLN A 27 1.59 -18.33 5.20
CA GLN A 27 0.96 -19.10 6.27
C GLN A 27 -0.23 -19.96 5.80
N ASN A 28 -0.79 -19.69 4.62
CA ASN A 28 -1.95 -20.41 4.08
C ASN A 28 -1.58 -21.37 2.93
N ASP A 29 -0.32 -21.82 2.87
CA ASP A 29 0.22 -22.72 1.81
C ASP A 29 0.11 -22.18 0.37
N GLU A 30 -0.28 -20.92 0.18
CA GLU A 30 -0.31 -20.20 -1.10
C GLU A 30 1.06 -19.57 -1.41
N THR A 31 2.13 -20.31 -1.13
CA THR A 31 3.55 -19.94 -1.30
C THR A 31 3.84 -19.45 -2.71
N THR A 32 3.22 -20.08 -3.71
CA THR A 32 3.36 -19.75 -5.13
C THR A 32 2.92 -18.31 -5.43
N TRP A 33 1.76 -17.88 -4.90
CA TRP A 33 1.26 -16.53 -5.12
C TRP A 33 2.05 -15.49 -4.35
N GLY A 34 2.52 -15.83 -3.14
CA GLY A 34 3.44 -15.00 -2.36
C GLY A 34 4.74 -14.71 -3.12
N THR A 35 5.37 -15.75 -3.67
CA THR A 35 6.60 -15.61 -4.48
C THR A 35 6.36 -14.83 -5.77
N VAL A 36 5.27 -15.10 -6.48
CA VAL A 36 4.89 -14.35 -7.70
C VAL A 36 4.73 -12.86 -7.38
N CYS A 37 4.03 -12.51 -6.30
CA CYS A 37 3.92 -11.11 -5.84
C CYS A 37 5.28 -10.46 -5.56
N LEU A 38 6.18 -11.18 -4.89
CA LEU A 38 7.50 -10.66 -4.52
C LEU A 38 8.37 -10.42 -5.78
N VAL A 39 8.37 -11.38 -6.70
CA VAL A 39 9.08 -11.29 -7.98
C VAL A 39 8.52 -10.16 -8.85
N LEU A 40 7.20 -10.02 -8.96
CA LEU A 40 6.55 -8.92 -9.68
C LEU A 40 6.82 -7.55 -9.03
N THR A 41 6.95 -7.49 -7.71
CA THR A 41 7.33 -6.26 -7.00
C THR A 41 8.71 -5.78 -7.46
N PHE A 42 9.68 -6.68 -7.55
CA PHE A 42 11.05 -6.34 -7.95
C PHE A 42 11.21 -6.10 -9.46
N LEU A 43 10.46 -6.80 -10.30
CA LEU A 43 10.57 -6.68 -11.77
C LEU A 43 9.75 -5.53 -12.37
N SER A 44 8.57 -5.25 -11.81
CA SER A 44 7.59 -4.36 -12.46
C SER A 44 6.99 -3.31 -11.52
N GLY A 45 7.25 -3.40 -10.22
CA GLY A 45 6.56 -2.58 -9.22
C GLY A 45 5.05 -2.83 -9.12
N LEU A 46 4.49 -3.80 -9.86
CA LEU A 46 3.06 -4.16 -9.82
C LEU A 46 2.72 -5.16 -8.73
N GLY A 47 3.71 -5.78 -8.10
CA GLY A 47 3.47 -6.75 -7.03
C GLY A 47 2.63 -6.23 -5.84
N PRO A 48 2.74 -4.97 -5.40
CA PRO A 48 1.82 -4.39 -4.42
C PRO A 48 0.38 -4.34 -4.94
N LEU A 49 0.17 -4.05 -6.22
CA LEU A 49 -1.16 -4.01 -6.82
C LEU A 49 -1.79 -5.42 -6.86
N ILE A 50 -1.00 -6.42 -7.26
CA ILE A 50 -1.43 -7.81 -7.33
C ILE A 50 -1.69 -8.36 -5.92
N GLY A 51 -0.83 -8.04 -4.95
CA GLY A 51 -1.01 -8.41 -3.55
C GLY A 51 -2.26 -7.77 -2.94
N TYR A 52 -2.57 -6.54 -3.34
CA TYR A 52 -3.81 -5.87 -2.94
C TYR A 52 -5.04 -6.61 -3.48
N VAL A 53 -5.09 -6.92 -4.78
CA VAL A 53 -6.20 -7.65 -5.38
C VAL A 53 -6.34 -9.04 -4.77
N LEU A 54 -5.24 -9.80 -4.67
CA LEU A 54 -5.25 -11.17 -4.14
C LEU A 54 -5.70 -11.22 -2.69
N GLY A 55 -5.25 -10.31 -1.82
CA GLY A 55 -5.72 -10.32 -0.43
C GLY A 55 -7.14 -9.75 -0.25
N TRP A 56 -7.77 -9.20 -1.29
CA TRP A 56 -9.23 -8.97 -1.34
C TRP A 56 -10.00 -10.18 -1.86
N THR A 57 -9.43 -10.97 -2.76
CA THR A 57 -10.09 -12.13 -3.37
C THR A 57 -9.94 -13.44 -2.58
N LEU A 58 -8.88 -13.61 -1.79
CA LEU A 58 -8.71 -14.82 -0.97
C LEU A 58 -9.73 -14.86 0.20
N PRO A 59 -10.26 -16.03 0.56
CA PRO A 59 -11.22 -16.19 1.65
C PRO A 59 -10.60 -15.70 2.95
N ARG A 60 -11.06 -14.53 3.41
CA ARG A 60 -10.52 -13.82 4.56
C ARG A 60 -10.79 -14.59 5.84
N GLU A 61 -9.78 -15.29 6.34
CA GLU A 61 -9.70 -15.55 7.77
C GLU A 61 -9.56 -14.20 8.49
N GLY A 62 -10.29 -14.02 9.60
CA GLY A 62 -10.62 -12.71 10.19
C GLY A 62 -9.44 -11.75 10.51
N GLN A 63 -8.20 -12.23 10.48
CA GLN A 63 -6.99 -11.46 10.78
C GLN A 63 -6.49 -10.55 9.63
N LEU A 64 -6.88 -10.80 8.38
CA LEU A 64 -6.45 -9.98 7.23
C LEU A 64 -7.31 -8.74 6.94
N ARG A 65 -8.56 -8.76 7.42
CA ARG A 65 -9.51 -7.64 7.30
C ARG A 65 -8.94 -6.29 7.77
N PRO A 66 -8.34 -6.19 8.98
CA PRO A 66 -7.80 -4.91 9.44
C PRO A 66 -6.61 -4.44 8.61
N THR A 67 -5.75 -5.35 8.15
CA THR A 67 -4.58 -5.01 7.32
C THR A 67 -5.01 -4.42 5.98
N MET A 68 -5.98 -5.02 5.29
CA MET A 68 -6.50 -4.47 4.03
C MET A 68 -7.21 -3.12 4.21
N GLY A 69 -7.92 -2.94 5.33
CA GLY A 69 -8.53 -1.65 5.68
C GLY A 69 -7.47 -0.55 5.87
N ILE A 70 -6.42 -0.83 6.64
CA ILE A 70 -5.30 0.09 6.90
C ILE A 70 -4.58 0.46 5.60
N TRP A 71 -4.34 -0.52 4.71
CA TRP A 71 -3.68 -0.27 3.43
C TRP A 71 -4.51 0.64 2.52
N THR A 72 -5.83 0.44 2.48
CA THR A 72 -6.71 1.29 1.68
C THR A 72 -6.77 2.71 2.25
N LEU A 73 -6.82 2.83 3.57
CA LEU A 73 -6.73 4.11 4.28
C LEU A 73 -5.42 4.83 4.00
N SER A 74 -4.27 4.13 3.98
CA SER A 74 -2.98 4.76 3.69
C SER A 74 -2.92 5.32 2.27
N ILE A 75 -3.49 4.62 1.28
CA ILE A 75 -3.60 5.12 -0.10
C ILE A 75 -4.47 6.37 -0.14
N VAL A 76 -5.64 6.35 0.50
CA VAL A 76 -6.55 7.50 0.56
C VAL A 76 -5.88 8.70 1.22
N VAL A 77 -5.19 8.51 2.35
CA VAL A 77 -4.44 9.58 3.05
C VAL A 77 -3.33 10.14 2.17
N THR A 78 -2.64 9.27 1.42
CA THR A 78 -1.60 9.71 0.47
C THR A 78 -2.21 10.58 -0.63
N ILE A 79 -3.31 10.15 -1.25
CA ILE A 79 -4.00 10.90 -2.31
C ILE A 79 -4.46 12.27 -1.79
N VAL A 80 -5.13 12.30 -0.64
CA VAL A 80 -5.60 13.55 -0.02
C VAL A 80 -4.41 14.46 0.33
N GLY A 81 -3.34 13.90 0.88
CA GLY A 81 -2.10 14.61 1.16
C GLY A 81 -1.47 15.21 -0.09
N THR A 82 -1.39 14.46 -1.19
CA THR A 82 -0.86 14.93 -2.47
C THR A 82 -1.71 16.07 -3.04
N ILE A 83 -3.04 15.97 -3.00
CA ILE A 83 -3.95 17.04 -3.45
C ILE A 83 -3.73 18.31 -2.63
N LEU A 84 -3.61 18.19 -1.31
CA LEU A 84 -3.36 19.34 -0.42
C LEU A 84 -2.00 19.99 -0.69
N VAL A 85 -0.97 19.19 -0.98
CA VAL A 85 0.36 19.68 -1.35
C VAL A 85 0.33 20.44 -2.68
N ILE A 86 -0.40 19.95 -3.68
CA ILE A 86 -0.55 20.63 -4.97
C ILE A 86 -1.35 21.93 -4.83
N ALA A 87 -2.42 21.92 -4.03
CA ALA A 87 -3.21 23.12 -3.74
C ALA A 87 -2.37 24.21 -3.05
N THR A 88 -1.46 23.81 -2.15
CA THR A 88 -0.59 24.74 -1.43
C THR A 88 0.64 25.15 -2.23
N SER A 89 1.18 24.32 -3.15
CA SER A 89 2.27 24.72 -4.04
C SER A 89 1.80 25.64 -5.18
N GLY A 90 0.55 25.50 -5.63
CA GLY A 90 -0.08 26.46 -6.55
C GLY A 90 -0.20 27.86 -5.97
N ALA A 91 -0.48 28.00 -4.67
CA ALA A 91 -0.55 29.29 -3.99
C ALA A 91 0.81 30.02 -3.85
N ILE A 92 1.93 29.30 -3.98
CA ILE A 92 3.28 29.84 -3.79
C ILE A 92 3.87 30.40 -5.11
N THR A 93 3.36 30.00 -6.28
CA THR A 93 3.89 30.44 -7.59
C THR A 93 3.23 31.72 -8.13
N THR A 94 2.19 32.22 -7.48
CA THR A 94 1.52 33.50 -7.82
C THR A 94 1.97 34.69 -6.98
N GLN A 95 2.99 34.54 -6.10
CA GLN A 95 3.65 35.67 -5.43
C GLN A 95 5.01 35.97 -6.04
#